data_AF-A0AAX3WRY0-F1
#
_entry.id   AF-A0AAX3WRY0-F1
#
_cell.length_a   1.000
_cell.length_b   1.000
_cell.length_c   1.000
_cell.angle_alpha   90.00
_cell.angle_beta   90.00
_cell.angle_gamma   90.00
#
_symmetry.space_group_name_H-M   'P 1'
#
loop_
_entity.id
_entity.type
_entity.pdbx_description
1 polymer ?
#
loop_
_entity_poly.entity_id
_entity_poly.type
_entity_poly.pdbx_seq_one_letter_code
_entity_poly.pdbx_strand_id
1 'polypeptide(L)'
;MGAWGYKALESDEGLDVAGFLQNYIENQINSNHLLLTDIVKAMKNEGFFGETFNDIDFFYDVSAMALAEIYITYLDTGYFLSDESKCGNVQSLTLTADEDALIFIIRYLTDIRDEVPDEHGSREIVELWRESKNWHAWQSNLKNLIDRIEQEISNLHK
;
A
#
# COMPACT_ATOMS: atom_id res chain seq x y z
N MET A 1 4.18 14.03 11.71
CA MET A 1 3.37 13.99 10.49
C MET A 1 1.89 14.09 10.85
N GLY A 2 1.05 14.52 9.92
CA GLY A 2 -0.40 14.68 10.10
C GLY A 2 -1.20 13.75 9.20
N ALA A 3 -2.29 13.19 9.74
CA ALA A 3 -3.33 12.52 8.98
C ALA A 3 -4.63 13.34 9.07
N TRP A 4 -5.32 13.53 7.96
CA TRP A 4 -6.61 14.22 7.89
C TRP A 4 -7.79 13.30 7.59
N GLY A 5 -7.53 12.00 7.41
CA GLY A 5 -8.54 10.98 7.14
C GLY A 5 -8.33 9.70 7.93
N TYR A 6 -8.77 8.56 7.38
CA TYR A 6 -8.53 7.22 7.95
C TYR A 6 -7.83 6.28 6.98
N LYS A 7 -7.71 6.68 5.71
CA LYS A 7 -6.94 5.96 4.70
C LYS A 7 -5.46 6.32 4.82
N ALA A 8 -4.60 5.41 4.38
CA ALA A 8 -3.17 5.68 4.33
C ALA A 8 -2.88 6.87 3.40
N LEU A 9 -3.55 6.96 2.26
CA LEU A 9 -3.43 8.09 1.32
C LEU A 9 -3.98 9.44 1.85
N GLU A 10 -4.56 9.46 3.04
CA GLU A 10 -5.02 10.67 3.75
C GLU A 10 -4.04 11.06 4.89
N SER A 11 -2.76 10.75 4.71
CA SER A 11 -1.65 11.07 5.61
C SER A 11 -0.43 11.56 4.83
N ASP A 12 0.46 12.32 5.48
CA ASP A 12 1.73 12.77 4.89
C ASP A 12 2.55 11.57 4.36
N GLU A 13 2.68 10.51 5.16
CA GLU A 13 3.44 9.30 4.81
C GLU A 13 2.84 8.56 3.61
N GLY A 14 1.51 8.47 3.52
CA GLY A 14 0.86 7.87 2.35
C GLY A 14 1.01 8.72 1.10
N LEU A 15 1.13 10.05 1.23
CA LEU A 15 1.44 10.93 0.10
C LEU A 15 2.89 10.77 -0.35
N ASP A 16 3.84 10.48 0.53
CA ASP A 16 5.22 10.15 0.15
C ASP A 16 5.25 8.91 -0.74
N VAL A 17 4.47 7.87 -0.40
CA VAL A 17 4.31 6.66 -1.21
C VAL A 17 3.68 6.99 -2.56
N ALA A 18 2.60 7.77 -2.57
CA ALA A 18 1.93 8.18 -3.80
C ALA A 18 2.85 8.99 -4.73
N GLY A 19 3.60 9.94 -4.17
CA GLY A 19 4.56 10.76 -4.91
C GLY A 19 5.73 9.95 -5.45
N PHE A 20 6.25 9.01 -4.67
CA PHE A 20 7.27 8.06 -5.14
C PHE A 20 6.76 7.23 -6.31
N LEU A 21 5.59 6.59 -6.16
CA LEU A 21 5.02 5.74 -7.21
C LEU A 21 4.69 6.52 -8.47
N GLN A 22 4.18 7.75 -8.33
CA GLN A 22 3.97 8.64 -9.47
C GLN A 22 5.28 8.86 -10.23
N ASN A 23 6.35 9.30 -9.56
CA ASN A 23 7.65 9.50 -10.19
C ASN A 23 8.20 8.20 -10.80
N TYR A 24 8.05 7.07 -10.10
CA TYR A 24 8.51 5.78 -10.58
C TYR A 24 7.79 5.38 -11.89
N ILE A 25 6.48 5.52 -11.93
CA ILE A 25 5.64 5.21 -13.11
C ILE A 25 5.96 6.17 -14.27
N GLU A 26 6.10 7.46 -14.00
CA GLU A 26 6.47 8.46 -15.01
C GLU A 26 7.83 8.18 -15.64
N ASN A 27 8.78 7.61 -14.88
CA ASN A 27 10.07 7.18 -15.43
C ASN A 27 9.99 5.86 -16.22
N GLN A 28 8.89 5.11 -16.10
CA GLN A 28 8.66 3.83 -16.78
C GLN A 28 7.76 3.95 -18.02
N ILE A 29 7.44 5.17 -18.50
CA ILE A 29 6.52 5.42 -19.64
C ILE A 29 6.91 4.64 -20.92
N ASN A 30 8.18 4.28 -21.10
CA ASN A 30 8.63 3.50 -22.26
C ASN A 30 8.28 1.99 -22.15
N SER A 31 7.92 1.53 -20.95
CA SER A 31 7.40 0.18 -20.71
C SER A 31 5.89 0.23 -20.65
N ASN A 32 5.20 -0.46 -21.56
CA ASN A 32 3.73 -0.54 -21.53
C ASN A 32 3.21 -1.48 -20.42
N HIS A 33 4.12 -2.11 -19.69
CA HIS A 33 3.80 -3.13 -18.69
C HIS A 33 4.62 -2.89 -17.43
N LEU A 34 3.96 -2.93 -16.28
CA LEU A 34 4.58 -2.81 -14.97
C LEU A 34 4.17 -4.00 -14.10
N LEU A 35 5.12 -4.55 -13.35
CA LEU A 35 4.87 -5.61 -12.39
C LEU A 35 4.76 -5.06 -10.98
N LEU A 36 3.82 -5.57 -10.19
CA LEU A 36 3.68 -5.19 -8.79
C LEU A 36 4.93 -5.56 -7.96
N THR A 37 5.60 -6.67 -8.29
CA THR A 37 6.91 -7.02 -7.70
C THR A 37 7.98 -5.96 -7.94
N ASP A 38 8.01 -5.34 -9.12
CA ASP A 38 9.00 -4.32 -9.43
C ASP A 38 8.73 -3.04 -8.63
N ILE A 39 7.45 -2.70 -8.43
CA ILE A 39 7.04 -1.63 -7.51
C ILE A 39 7.50 -1.93 -6.08
N VAL A 40 7.21 -3.14 -5.57
CA VAL A 40 7.61 -3.54 -4.21
C VAL A 40 9.13 -3.47 -4.04
N LYS A 41 9.90 -3.95 -5.02
CA LYS A 41 11.37 -3.86 -5.00
C LYS A 41 11.87 -2.42 -5.02
N ALA A 42 11.26 -1.56 -5.85
CA ALA A 42 11.63 -0.16 -5.93
C ALA A 42 11.37 0.56 -4.60
N MET A 43 10.20 0.32 -4.00
CA MET A 43 9.86 0.84 -2.67
C MET A 43 10.81 0.33 -1.57
N LYS A 44 11.18 -0.95 -1.60
CA LYS A 44 12.19 -1.51 -0.67
C LYS A 44 13.53 -0.80 -0.80
N ASN A 45 14.02 -0.62 -2.02
CA ASN A 45 15.31 0.03 -2.28
C ASN A 45 15.35 1.50 -1.83
N GLU A 46 14.20 2.17 -1.83
CA GLU A 46 14.05 3.57 -1.42
C GLU A 46 13.72 3.71 0.08
N GLY A 47 13.63 2.59 0.82
CA GLY A 47 13.46 2.61 2.28
C GLY A 47 12.02 2.72 2.77
N PHE A 48 11.02 2.40 1.95
CA PHE A 48 9.61 2.35 2.36
C PHE A 48 9.24 1.08 3.14
N PHE A 49 10.14 0.09 3.18
CA PHE A 49 9.95 -1.16 3.90
C PHE A 49 11.25 -1.55 4.61
N GLY A 50 11.12 -2.28 5.71
CA GLY A 50 12.25 -2.90 6.39
C GLY A 50 12.93 -4.01 5.58
N GLU A 51 14.14 -4.37 5.98
CA GLU A 51 14.90 -5.49 5.40
C GLU A 51 14.16 -6.82 5.62
N THR A 52 13.49 -6.93 6.77
CA THR A 52 12.69 -8.07 7.19
C THR A 52 11.33 -7.62 7.74
N PHE A 53 10.36 -8.54 7.82
CA PHE A 53 9.07 -8.27 8.47
C PHE A 53 9.15 -8.04 9.99
N ASN A 54 10.32 -8.31 10.59
CA ASN A 54 10.56 -8.01 12.01
C ASN A 54 10.99 -6.56 12.23
N ASP A 55 11.44 -5.89 11.17
CA ASP A 55 11.73 -4.46 11.19
C ASP A 55 10.38 -3.75 11.05
N ILE A 56 9.71 -3.57 12.19
CA ILE A 56 8.39 -2.95 12.29
C ILE A 56 8.59 -1.47 12.58
N ASP A 57 7.98 -0.63 11.75
CA ASP A 57 7.98 0.82 11.90
C ASP A 57 6.63 1.36 11.40
N PHE A 58 6.12 2.41 12.03
CA PHE A 58 4.89 3.07 11.61
C PHE A 58 4.89 3.44 10.11
N PHE A 59 6.01 3.96 9.60
CA PHE A 59 6.13 4.35 8.20
C PHE A 59 6.02 3.15 7.26
N TYR A 60 6.57 1.98 7.63
CA TYR A 60 6.48 0.78 6.82
C TYR A 60 5.05 0.25 6.74
N ASP A 61 4.33 0.32 7.86
CA ASP A 61 2.92 -0.08 7.92
C ASP A 61 2.03 0.85 7.08
N VAL A 62 2.22 2.16 7.19
CA VAL A 62 1.52 3.13 6.34
C VAL A 62 1.86 2.90 4.87
N SER A 63 3.13 2.60 4.56
CA SER A 63 3.58 2.32 3.19
C SER A 63 2.91 1.09 2.59
N ALA A 64 2.77 0.01 3.36
CA ALA A 64 2.05 -1.19 2.92
C ALA A 64 0.56 -0.92 2.69
N MET A 65 -0.09 -0.19 3.59
CA MET A 65 -1.50 0.19 3.44
C MET A 65 -1.72 1.11 2.23
N ALA A 66 -0.84 2.11 2.02
CA ALA A 66 -0.92 3.04 0.89
C ALA A 66 -0.73 2.31 -0.45
N LEU A 67 0.23 1.38 -0.53
CA LEU A 67 0.43 0.55 -1.72
C LEU A 67 -0.82 -0.29 -2.02
N ALA A 68 -1.44 -0.90 -1.00
CA ALA A 68 -2.67 -1.67 -1.18
C ALA A 68 -3.84 -0.79 -1.66
N GLU A 69 -4.00 0.41 -1.09
CA GLU A 69 -5.03 1.38 -1.50
C GLU A 69 -4.85 1.83 -2.96
N ILE A 70 -3.61 2.12 -3.37
CA ILE A 70 -3.27 2.50 -4.75
C ILE A 70 -3.56 1.34 -5.71
N TYR A 71 -3.14 0.13 -5.37
CA TYR A 71 -3.37 -1.04 -6.21
C TYR A 71 -4.87 -1.34 -6.39
N ILE A 72 -5.64 -1.26 -5.31
CA ILE A 72 -7.11 -1.41 -5.37
C ILE A 72 -7.76 -0.30 -6.19
N THR A 73 -7.31 0.94 -6.04
CA THR A 73 -7.78 2.06 -6.86
C THR A 73 -7.50 1.82 -8.34
N TYR A 74 -6.33 1.28 -8.68
CA TYR A 74 -5.99 0.87 -10.04
C TYR A 74 -6.92 -0.23 -10.56
N LEU A 75 -7.22 -1.25 -9.78
CA LEU A 75 -8.15 -2.31 -10.18
C LEU A 75 -9.57 -1.78 -10.46
N ASP A 76 -10.02 -0.81 -9.68
CA ASP A 76 -11.38 -0.29 -9.77
C ASP A 76 -11.55 0.75 -10.89
N THR A 77 -10.51 1.54 -11.16
CA THR A 77 -10.60 2.72 -12.04
C THR A 77 -9.71 2.64 -13.28
N GLY A 78 -8.69 1.77 -13.27
CA GLY A 78 -7.60 1.75 -14.25
C GLY A 78 -6.54 2.83 -14.01
N TYR A 79 -6.66 3.66 -12.96
CA TYR A 79 -5.74 4.73 -12.64
C TYR A 79 -5.05 4.50 -11.29
N PHE A 80 -3.76 4.83 -11.22
CA PHE A 80 -2.95 4.63 -10.01
C PHE A 80 -3.30 5.64 -8.89
N LEU A 81 -3.69 6.87 -9.25
CA LEU A 81 -4.04 7.92 -8.31
C LEU A 81 -5.37 8.54 -8.71
N SER A 82 -6.17 8.96 -7.72
CA SER A 82 -7.51 9.49 -7.94
C SER A 82 -7.55 10.84 -8.69
N ASP A 83 -6.42 11.51 -8.89
CA ASP A 83 -6.34 12.76 -9.64
C ASP A 83 -6.04 12.51 -11.12
N GLU A 84 -7.10 12.40 -11.91
CA GLU A 84 -7.07 12.24 -13.38
C GLU A 84 -6.23 13.33 -14.07
N SER A 85 -6.06 14.51 -13.46
CA SER A 85 -5.41 15.66 -14.07
C SER A 85 -3.88 15.61 -14.04
N LYS A 86 -3.28 14.79 -13.17
CA LYS A 86 -1.81 14.65 -13.05
C LYS A 86 -1.24 13.44 -13.77
N CYS A 87 -2.09 12.49 -14.17
CA CYS A 87 -1.68 11.27 -14.86
C CYS A 87 -1.60 11.51 -16.39
N GLY A 88 -0.77 12.48 -16.81
CA GLY A 88 -0.53 12.74 -18.22
C GLY A 88 0.08 11.50 -18.90
N ASN A 89 -0.63 10.92 -19.87
CA ASN A 89 -0.19 9.81 -20.73
C ASN A 89 0.00 8.40 -20.11
N VAL A 90 -0.30 8.18 -18.81
CA VAL A 90 -0.18 6.85 -18.17
C VAL A 90 -1.33 5.89 -18.57
N GLN A 91 -2.31 6.35 -19.35
CA GLN A 91 -3.50 5.57 -19.78
C GLN A 91 -3.20 4.25 -20.50
N SER A 92 -1.96 3.98 -20.92
CA SER A 92 -1.56 2.73 -21.59
C SER A 92 -0.74 1.78 -20.72
N LEU A 93 -0.51 2.10 -19.45
CA LEU A 93 0.26 1.23 -18.56
C LEU A 93 -0.61 0.12 -17.97
N THR A 94 -0.27 -1.13 -18.27
CA THR A 94 -0.90 -2.28 -17.64
C THR A 94 -0.08 -2.70 -16.42
N LEU A 95 -0.68 -2.62 -15.23
CA LEU A 95 -0.11 -3.17 -14.01
C LEU A 95 -0.57 -4.61 -13.86
N THR A 96 0.38 -5.53 -13.84
CA THR A 96 0.14 -6.93 -13.56
C THR A 96 0.64 -7.24 -12.16
N ALA A 97 -0.25 -7.78 -11.34
CA ALA A 97 0.13 -8.30 -10.04
C ALA A 97 0.58 -9.74 -10.15
N ASP A 98 1.70 -10.04 -9.49
CA ASP A 98 2.19 -11.38 -9.28
C ASP A 98 1.89 -11.84 -7.86
N GLU A 99 1.89 -13.16 -7.66
CA GLU A 99 1.55 -13.78 -6.38
C GLU A 99 2.50 -13.34 -5.26
N ASP A 100 3.81 -13.23 -5.54
CA ASP A 100 4.82 -12.85 -4.53
C ASP A 100 4.56 -11.45 -3.99
N ALA A 101 4.22 -10.49 -4.85
CA ALA A 101 3.91 -9.12 -4.43
C ALA A 101 2.61 -9.04 -3.63
N LEU A 102 1.57 -9.79 -4.02
CA LEU A 102 0.32 -9.83 -3.27
C LEU A 102 0.50 -10.51 -1.91
N ILE A 103 1.28 -11.60 -1.84
CA ILE A 103 1.66 -12.24 -0.58
C ILE A 103 2.46 -11.29 0.32
N PHE A 104 3.34 -10.48 -0.28
CA PHE A 104 4.10 -9.48 0.48
C PHE A 104 3.17 -8.43 1.11
N ILE A 105 2.24 -7.88 0.32
CA ILE A 105 1.28 -6.88 0.80
C ILE A 105 0.36 -7.49 1.87
N ILE A 106 -0.25 -8.66 1.59
CA ILE A 106 -1.20 -9.27 2.51
C ILE A 106 -0.55 -9.63 3.84
N ARG A 107 0.74 -10.03 3.81
CA ARG A 107 1.51 -10.30 5.02
C ARG A 107 1.59 -9.08 5.94
N TYR A 108 1.95 -7.91 5.41
CA TYR A 108 1.96 -6.67 6.19
C TYR A 108 0.58 -6.35 6.75
N LEU A 109 -0.46 -6.40 5.92
CA LEU A 109 -1.82 -6.07 6.36
C LEU A 109 -2.32 -7.02 7.45
N THR A 110 -2.02 -8.32 7.35
CA THR A 110 -2.39 -9.31 8.38
C THR A 110 -1.58 -9.11 9.66
N ASP A 111 -0.29 -8.80 9.55
CA ASP A 111 0.56 -8.55 10.72
C ASP A 111 0.12 -7.28 11.46
N ILE A 112 -0.36 -6.25 10.73
CA ILE A 112 -1.00 -5.06 11.31
C ILE A 112 -2.31 -5.44 12.03
N ARG A 113 -3.20 -6.18 11.35
CA ARG A 113 -4.50 -6.61 11.91
C ARG A 113 -4.33 -7.45 13.17
N ASP A 114 -3.36 -8.36 13.16
CA ASP A 114 -3.11 -9.31 14.25
C ASP A 114 -2.22 -8.70 15.34
N GLU A 115 -1.85 -7.42 15.20
CA GLU A 115 -1.08 -6.64 16.15
C GLU A 115 0.23 -7.34 16.52
N VAL A 116 0.91 -7.91 15.52
CA VAL A 116 2.22 -8.54 15.70
C VAL A 116 3.15 -7.47 16.28
N PRO A 117 3.64 -7.66 17.52
CA PRO A 117 4.31 -6.60 18.27
C PRO A 117 5.71 -6.34 17.74
N ASP A 118 6.13 -5.09 17.85
CA ASP A 118 7.52 -4.67 17.67
C ASP A 118 8.36 -4.94 18.94
N GLU A 119 9.59 -4.41 18.97
CA GLU A 119 10.50 -4.52 20.11
C GLU A 119 9.99 -3.86 21.41
N HIS A 120 8.98 -2.99 21.32
CA HIS A 120 8.33 -2.33 22.45
C HIS A 120 7.07 -3.07 22.92
N GLY A 121 6.68 -4.15 22.25
CA GLY A 121 5.60 -5.04 22.69
C GLY A 121 4.21 -4.61 22.23
N SER A 122 4.12 -3.55 21.43
CA SER A 122 2.91 -3.09 20.77
C SER A 122 3.16 -2.88 19.28
N ARG A 123 2.15 -2.49 18.51
CA ARG A 123 2.34 -2.11 17.12
C ARG A 123 1.90 -0.66 16.97
N GLU A 124 2.87 0.22 16.73
CA GLU A 124 2.69 1.67 16.81
C GLU A 124 1.48 2.20 16.04
N ILE A 125 1.29 1.78 14.78
CA ILE A 125 0.15 2.22 13.95
C ILE A 125 -1.20 1.89 14.62
N VAL A 126 -1.32 0.72 15.23
CA VAL A 126 -2.57 0.28 15.87
C VAL A 126 -2.84 1.08 17.13
N GLU A 127 -1.80 1.32 17.95
CA GLU A 127 -1.94 2.15 19.15
C GLU A 127 -2.40 3.56 18.82
N LEU A 128 -1.78 4.18 17.81
CA LEU A 128 -2.13 5.52 17.35
C LEU A 128 -3.59 5.59 16.87
N TRP A 129 -4.04 4.63 16.05
CA TRP A 129 -5.42 4.63 15.56
C TRP A 129 -6.45 4.28 16.63
N ARG A 130 -6.12 3.45 17.63
CA ARG A 130 -7.02 3.11 18.74
C ARG A 130 -7.43 4.34 19.55
N GLU A 131 -6.56 5.33 19.66
CA GLU A 131 -6.87 6.61 20.33
C GLU A 131 -7.65 7.59 19.44
N SER A 132 -7.75 7.31 18.14
CA SER A 132 -8.41 8.17 17.16
C SER A 132 -9.93 7.96 17.12
N LYS A 133 -10.67 9.04 16.84
CA LYS A 133 -12.12 8.98 16.56
C LYS A 133 -12.46 8.17 15.31
N ASN A 134 -11.48 8.00 14.42
CA ASN A 134 -11.62 7.27 13.17
C ASN A 134 -11.25 5.77 13.31
N TRP A 135 -10.97 5.27 14.52
CA TRP A 135 -10.55 3.88 14.77
C TRP A 135 -11.37 2.85 13.97
N HIS A 136 -12.69 2.89 14.07
CA HIS A 136 -13.55 1.93 13.38
C HIS A 136 -13.50 2.06 11.86
N ALA A 137 -13.36 3.28 11.33
CA ALA A 137 -13.22 3.50 9.90
C ALA A 137 -11.87 2.99 9.39
N TRP A 138 -10.79 3.26 10.11
CA TRP A 138 -9.45 2.74 9.82
C TRP A 138 -9.42 1.21 9.87
N GLN A 139 -9.98 0.59 10.92
CA GLN A 139 -10.03 -0.86 11.06
C GLN A 139 -10.87 -1.51 9.94
N SER A 140 -12.00 -0.89 9.58
CA SER A 140 -12.83 -1.34 8.46
C SER A 140 -12.10 -1.19 7.12
N ASN A 141 -11.29 -0.14 6.95
CA ASN A 141 -10.45 0.04 5.77
C ASN A 141 -9.42 -1.07 5.67
N LEU A 142 -8.64 -1.31 6.73
CA LEU A 142 -7.65 -2.39 6.79
C LEU A 142 -8.28 -3.75 6.43
N LYS A 143 -9.43 -4.07 7.00
CA LYS A 143 -10.15 -5.30 6.68
C LYS A 143 -10.54 -5.37 5.20
N ASN A 144 -11.09 -4.30 4.64
CA ASN A 144 -11.45 -4.24 3.23
C ASN A 144 -10.23 -4.43 2.31
N LEU A 145 -9.08 -3.84 2.67
CA LEU A 145 -7.82 -4.04 1.93
C LEU A 145 -7.40 -5.52 1.94
N ILE A 146 -7.44 -6.17 3.11
CA ILE A 146 -7.13 -7.61 3.27
C ILE A 146 -8.04 -8.46 2.38
N ASP A 147 -9.35 -8.30 2.52
CA ASP A 147 -10.35 -9.10 1.80
C ASP A 147 -10.18 -8.94 0.27
N ARG A 148 -9.89 -7.71 -0.20
CA ARG A 148 -9.63 -7.39 -1.61
C ARG A 148 -8.37 -8.07 -2.15
N ILE A 149 -7.26 -8.02 -1.42
CA ILE A 149 -5.99 -8.62 -1.85
C ILE A 149 -6.09 -10.15 -1.84
N GLU A 150 -6.75 -10.74 -0.83
CA GLU A 150 -7.00 -12.20 -0.79
C GLU A 150 -7.85 -12.67 -1.98
N GLN A 151 -8.82 -11.86 -2.41
CA GLN A 151 -9.62 -12.14 -3.59
C GLN A 151 -8.77 -12.15 -4.86
N GLU A 152 -7.84 -11.21 -5.02
CA GLU A 152 -6.93 -11.18 -6.16
C GLU A 152 -5.99 -12.38 -6.17
N ILE A 153 -5.41 -12.76 -5.03
CA ILE A 153 -4.60 -14.00 -4.91
C ILE A 153 -5.43 -15.21 -5.35
N SER A 154 -6.66 -15.31 -4.85
CA SER A 154 -7.58 -16.40 -5.22
C SER A 154 -7.94 -16.40 -6.70
N ASN A 155 -7.93 -15.25 -7.37
CA ASN A 155 -8.19 -15.15 -8.80
C ASN A 155 -6.99 -15.57 -9.65
N LEU A 156 -5.75 -15.42 -9.15
CA LEU A 156 -4.54 -15.91 -9.83
C LEU A 156 -4.47 -17.45 -9.88
N HIS A 157 -5.09 -18.14 -8.91
CA HIS A 157 -5.09 -19.61 -8.83
C HIS A 157 -6.28 -20.30 -9.51
N LYS A 158 -7.20 -19.55 -10.14
CA LYS A 158 -8.36 -20.08 -10.87
C LYS A 158 -8.06 -20.32 -12.35
#